data_AF-A0A7V3STQ8-F1
#
_entry.id   AF-A0A7V3STQ8-F1
#
_cell.length_a   1.000
_cell.length_b   1.000
_cell.length_c   1.000
_cell.angle_alpha   90.00
_cell.angle_beta   90.00
_cell.angle_gamma   90.00
#
_symmetry.space_group_name_H-M   'P 1'
#
loop_
_entity.id
_entity.type
_entity.pdbx_description
1 polymer ?
#
loop_
_entity_poly.entity_id
_entity_poly.type
_entity_poly.pdbx_seq_one_letter_code
_entity_poly.pdbx_strand_id
1 'polypeptide(L)'
;MFLKTQSALYVILQHLQTKIKPDLEMVDLVNELIINNLILEEILSHCKAEFPYEACGILAGKDNVITKVYKAKNIERTSYSYFMDSREQYKIMKEIKDNNLKMICIYHSHPYSVPYPS
;
A
#
# COMPACT_ATOMS: atom_id res chain seq x y z
N MET A 1 -2.56 11.19 -3.34
CA MET A 1 -2.36 12.07 -2.17
C MET A 1 -1.34 11.38 -1.29
N PHE A 2 -0.27 12.09 -0.97
CA PHE A 2 0.90 11.53 -0.32
C PHE A 2 0.74 11.66 1.18
N LEU A 3 0.68 10.54 1.91
CA LEU A 3 0.67 10.54 3.36
C LEU A 3 2.08 10.93 3.83
N LYS A 4 2.27 12.20 4.20
CA LYS A 4 3.49 12.69 4.84
C LYS A 4 3.45 12.28 6.31
N THR A 5 4.07 11.17 6.67
CA THR A 5 4.46 10.92 8.07
C THR A 5 5.92 11.33 8.26
N GLN A 6 6.20 12.10 9.33
CA GLN A 6 7.53 12.62 9.66
C GLN A 6 8.42 11.47 10.12
N SER A 7 9.07 10.78 9.19
CA SER A 7 10.29 9.97 9.30
C SER A 7 10.48 9.22 7.99
N ALA A 8 11.02 9.89 6.95
CA ALA A 8 11.62 9.31 5.73
C ALA A 8 10.99 8.02 5.12
N LEU A 9 9.66 7.86 5.18
CA LEU A 9 9.00 6.63 4.77
C LEU A 9 7.73 6.98 4.03
N TYR A 10 7.82 6.98 2.71
CA TYR A 10 6.70 7.37 1.88
C TYR A 10 6.08 6.15 1.21
N VAL A 11 4.82 5.89 1.51
CA VAL A 11 4.05 4.80 0.89
C VAL A 11 3.37 5.33 -0.37
N ILE A 12 3.70 4.75 -1.52
CA ILE A 12 3.00 5.00 -2.78
C ILE A 12 1.95 3.91 -2.96
N LEU A 13 0.67 4.29 -3.01
CA LEU A 13 -0.38 3.39 -3.45
C LEU A 13 -0.52 3.47 -4.97
N GLN A 14 -0.13 2.41 -5.67
CA GLN A 14 -0.47 2.21 -7.07
C GLN A 14 -1.90 1.66 -7.14
N HIS A 15 -2.85 2.56 -7.34
CA HIS A 15 -4.18 2.27 -7.88
C HIS A 15 -4.47 3.22 -9.04
N LEU A 16 -5.39 2.80 -9.91
CA LEU A 16 -6.05 3.62 -10.92
C LEU A 16 -6.50 4.97 -10.30
N GLN A 17 -5.66 6.01 -10.41
CA GLN A 17 -5.92 7.43 -10.12
C GLN A 17 -6.76 7.78 -8.86
N THR A 18 -6.38 7.42 -7.63
CA THR A 18 -7.12 7.89 -6.43
C THR A 18 -6.26 8.56 -5.34
N LYS A 19 -6.82 9.59 -4.72
CA LYS A 19 -6.22 10.42 -3.66
C LYS A 19 -6.68 9.92 -2.28
N ILE A 20 -5.74 9.53 -1.42
CA ILE A 20 -5.95 9.12 -0.02
C ILE A 20 -6.03 10.36 0.90
N LYS A 21 -7.20 10.76 1.40
CA LYS A 21 -7.34 11.79 2.45
C LYS A 21 -7.46 11.13 3.83
N PRO A 22 -6.70 11.54 4.84
CA PRO A 22 -6.84 11.00 6.19
C PRO A 22 -8.05 11.55 6.96
N ASP A 23 -8.71 12.64 6.53
CA ASP A 23 -9.86 13.23 7.23
C ASP A 23 -10.88 13.84 6.24
N LEU A 24 -12.19 13.67 6.49
CA LEU A 24 -13.31 14.00 5.59
C LEU A 24 -13.60 15.51 5.49
N GLU A 25 -13.78 16.01 4.26
CA GLU A 25 -14.86 16.94 3.83
C GLU A 25 -14.87 17.02 2.27
N MET A 26 -16.08 16.96 1.69
CA MET A 26 -16.40 16.71 0.27
C MET A 26 -15.86 17.74 -0.74
N VAL A 27 -15.43 17.26 -1.92
CA VAL A 27 -15.87 17.68 -3.28
C VAL A 27 -14.91 17.07 -4.35
N ASP A 28 -15.52 16.75 -5.50
CA ASP A 28 -15.04 16.18 -6.78
C ASP A 28 -15.09 14.66 -6.93
N LEU A 29 -15.77 14.19 -7.99
CA LEU A 29 -16.09 12.80 -8.34
C LEU A 29 -14.86 11.88 -8.52
N VAL A 30 -14.18 11.53 -7.43
CA VAL A 30 -13.01 10.65 -7.42
C VAL A 30 -13.26 9.59 -6.35
N ASN A 31 -13.18 8.30 -6.71
CA ASN A 31 -13.38 7.17 -5.79
C ASN A 31 -12.47 7.30 -4.54
N GLU A 32 -13.01 7.80 -3.43
CA GLU A 32 -12.28 7.97 -2.17
C GLU A 32 -11.94 6.59 -1.59
N LEU A 33 -10.67 6.35 -1.26
CA LEU A 33 -10.27 5.13 -0.55
C LEU A 33 -10.31 5.37 0.96
N ILE A 34 -11.04 4.51 1.67
CA ILE A 34 -11.16 4.53 3.13
C ILE A 34 -10.19 3.50 3.69
N ILE A 35 -9.27 3.92 4.54
CA ILE A 35 -8.32 3.04 5.23
C ILE A 35 -8.41 3.27 6.74
N ASN A 36 -8.50 2.19 7.52
CA ASN A 36 -8.47 2.27 8.98
C ASN A 36 -7.04 2.57 9.46
N ASN A 37 -6.90 3.43 10.48
CA ASN A 37 -5.60 3.77 11.09
C ASN A 37 -4.78 2.55 11.51
N LEU A 38 -5.40 1.46 11.98
CA LEU A 38 -4.69 0.24 12.32
C LEU A 38 -3.98 -0.40 11.12
N ILE A 39 -4.62 -0.38 9.95
CA ILE A 39 -4.02 -0.89 8.70
C ILE A 39 -2.91 0.05 8.24
N LEU A 40 -3.12 1.36 8.36
CA LEU A 40 -2.09 2.34 8.04
C LEU A 40 -0.85 2.15 8.92
N GLU A 41 -1.01 2.00 10.23
CA GLU A 41 0.09 1.71 11.15
C GLU A 41 0.80 0.39 10.81
N GLU A 42 0.05 -0.63 10.39
CA GLU A 42 0.64 -1.90 9.97
C GLU A 42 1.50 -1.74 8.70
N ILE A 43 1.05 -0.95 7.73
CA ILE A 43 1.83 -0.60 6.53
C ILE A 43 3.10 0.14 6.93
N LEU A 44 2.99 1.17 7.77
CA LEU A 44 4.14 1.96 8.22
C LEU A 44 5.14 1.10 9.01
N SER A 45 4.65 0.20 9.86
CA SER A 45 5.48 -0.76 10.58
C SER A 45 6.23 -1.70 9.63
N HIS A 46 5.57 -2.21 8.59
CA HIS A 46 6.21 -3.04 7.57
C HIS A 46 7.31 -2.27 6.84
N CYS A 47 7.03 -1.06 6.40
CA CYS A 47 7.99 -0.23 5.70
C CYS A 47 9.22 0.11 6.57
N LYS A 48 9.03 0.31 7.88
CA LYS A 48 10.14 0.52 8.83
C LYS A 48 10.99 -0.73 9.01
N ALA A 49 10.37 -1.91 8.99
CA ALA A 49 11.06 -3.18 9.17
C ALA A 49 11.91 -3.58 7.94
N GLU A 50 11.48 -3.20 6.74
CA GLU A 50 12.20 -3.51 5.50
C GLU A 50 13.31 -2.50 5.18
N PHE A 51 13.36 -1.35 5.87
CA PHE A 51 14.45 -0.39 5.73
C PHE A 51 15.83 -1.08 5.87
N PRO A 52 16.81 -0.81 4.99
CA PRO A 52 16.89 0.25 3.98
C PRO A 52 16.28 -0.07 2.60
N TYR A 53 15.56 -1.19 2.46
CA TYR A 53 14.96 -1.63 1.21
C TYR A 53 13.52 -1.13 1.04
N GLU A 54 13.02 -1.15 -0.19
CA GLU A 54 11.60 -0.92 -0.43
C GLU A 54 10.76 -2.08 0.09
N ALA A 55 9.82 -1.80 1.00
CA ALA A 55 8.71 -2.70 1.29
C ALA A 55 7.70 -2.68 0.14
N CYS A 56 6.98 -3.79 -0.05
CA CYS A 56 5.86 -3.85 -1.00
C CYS A 56 4.71 -4.73 -0.48
N GLY A 57 3.51 -4.57 -1.03
CA GLY A 57 2.38 -5.42 -0.65
C GLY A 57 1.07 -5.01 -1.32
N ILE A 58 -0.01 -5.68 -0.91
CA ILE A 58 -1.34 -5.54 -1.49
C ILE A 58 -2.33 -5.11 -0.41
N LEU A 59 -3.16 -4.11 -0.71
CA LEU A 59 -4.30 -3.72 0.11
C LEU A 59 -5.57 -4.31 -0.49
N ALA A 60 -6.38 -4.96 0.35
CA ALA A 60 -7.62 -5.59 -0.05
C ALA A 60 -8.78 -5.13 0.82
N GLY A 61 -9.99 -5.24 0.29
CA GLY A 61 -11.17 -4.79 0.97
C GLY A 61 -12.45 -5.00 0.19
N LYS A 62 -13.48 -4.23 0.53
CA LYS A 62 -14.77 -4.25 -0.15
C LYS A 62 -15.10 -2.84 -0.60
N ASP A 63 -15.56 -2.74 -1.84
CA ASP A 63 -15.82 -1.47 -2.52
C ASP A 63 -14.60 -0.55 -2.46
N ASN A 64 -14.71 0.57 -1.75
CA ASN A 64 -13.64 1.54 -1.57
C ASN A 64 -13.02 1.50 -0.16
N VAL A 65 -13.40 0.54 0.67
CA VAL A 65 -12.91 0.38 2.05
C VAL A 65 -11.84 -0.69 2.11
N ILE A 66 -10.61 -0.29 2.43
CA ILE A 66 -9.50 -1.18 2.72
C ILE A 66 -9.70 -1.77 4.11
N THR A 67 -9.79 -3.10 4.17
CA THR A 67 -10.01 -3.85 5.42
C THR A 67 -8.86 -4.79 5.75
N LYS A 68 -7.91 -5.01 4.82
CA LYS A 68 -6.77 -5.89 5.04
C LYS A 68 -5.53 -5.43 4.26
N VAL A 69 -4.36 -5.59 4.89
CA VAL A 69 -3.05 -5.44 4.26
C VAL A 69 -2.38 -6.79 4.16
N TYR A 70 -1.77 -7.05 3.02
CA TYR A 70 -0.94 -8.21 2.74
C TYR A 70 0.48 -7.73 2.46
N LYS A 71 1.41 -8.03 3.36
CA LYS A 71 2.84 -7.74 3.19
C LYS A 71 3.42 -8.75 2.22
N ALA A 72 4.28 -8.30 1.32
CA ALA A 72 4.95 -9.18 0.38
C ALA A 72 6.44 -8.86 0.34
N LYS A 73 7.23 -9.89 0.05
CA LYS A 73 8.67 -9.76 -0.07
C LYS A 73 9.03 -9.07 -1.38
N ASN A 74 9.83 -8.01 -1.27
CA ASN A 74 10.58 -7.46 -2.40
C ASN A 74 11.77 -8.37 -2.71
N ILE A 75 11.77 -9.05 -3.85
CA ILE A 75 12.85 -9.97 -4.23
C ILE A 75 14.14 -9.25 -4.62
N GLU A 76 14.03 -7.99 -5.04
CA GLU A 76 15.20 -7.21 -5.50
C GLU A 76 16.02 -6.69 -4.33
N ARG A 77 15.39 -6.47 -3.17
CA ARG A 77 16.02 -5.89 -1.98
C ARG A 77 16.88 -4.68 -2.36
N THR A 78 16.29 -3.76 -3.12
CA THR A 78 16.87 -2.46 -3.47
C THR A 78 16.09 -1.37 -2.73
N SER A 79 16.61 -0.15 -2.77
CA SER A 79 16.00 1.02 -2.14
C SER A 79 15.25 1.93 -3.11
N TYR A 80 15.05 1.48 -4.36
CA TYR A 80 14.52 2.30 -5.46
C TYR A 80 13.61 1.52 -6.42
N SER A 81 13.45 0.20 -6.20
CA SER A 81 12.58 -0.64 -7.00
C SER A 81 12.02 -1.78 -6.16
N TYR A 82 10.86 -2.29 -6.57
CA TYR A 82 10.30 -3.49 -5.99
C TYR A 82 9.89 -4.47 -7.07
N PHE A 83 10.12 -5.74 -6.78
CA PHE A 83 9.50 -6.83 -7.50
C PHE A 83 8.91 -7.80 -6.49
N MET A 84 7.59 -7.99 -6.55
CA MET A 84 6.90 -8.88 -5.62
C MET A 84 7.20 -10.33 -6.00
N ASP A 85 7.50 -11.18 -5.01
CA ASP A 85 7.65 -12.61 -5.26
C ASP A 85 6.35 -13.19 -5.87
N SER A 86 6.44 -13.77 -7.07
CA SER A 86 5.28 -14.27 -7.81
C SER A 86 4.50 -15.37 -7.07
N ARG A 87 5.16 -16.18 -6.23
CA ARG A 87 4.50 -17.22 -5.44
C ARG A 87 3.75 -16.60 -4.26
N GLU A 88 4.33 -15.61 -3.61
CA GLU A 88 3.64 -14.85 -2.56
C GLU A 88 2.45 -14.07 -3.14
N GLN A 89 2.63 -13.40 -4.27
CA GLN A 89 1.55 -12.69 -4.96
C GLN A 89 0.39 -13.65 -5.26
N TYR A 90 0.67 -14.83 -5.82
CA TYR A 90 -0.37 -15.84 -6.09
C TYR A 90 -1.11 -16.28 -4.81
N LYS A 91 -0.37 -16.53 -3.72
CA LYS A 91 -0.97 -16.89 -2.42
C LYS A 91 -1.87 -15.78 -1.88
N ILE A 92 -1.40 -14.53 -1.94
CA ILE A 92 -2.16 -13.36 -1.50
C ILE A 92 -3.45 -13.22 -2.34
N MET A 93 -3.36 -13.31 -3.67
CA MET A 93 -4.53 -13.22 -4.54
C MET A 93 -5.54 -14.33 -4.29
N LYS A 94 -5.05 -15.55 -4.01
CA LYS A 94 -5.91 -16.66 -3.60
C LYS A 94 -6.61 -16.37 -2.27
N GLU A 95 -5.89 -15.90 -1.27
CA GLU A 95 -6.47 -15.57 0.05
C GLU A 95 -7.49 -14.42 -0.05
N ILE A 96 -7.21 -13.39 -0.85
CA ILE A 96 -8.16 -12.30 -1.12
C ILE A 96 -9.47 -12.87 -1.67
N LYS A 97 -9.39 -13.79 -2.65
CA LYS A 97 -10.56 -14.45 -3.22
C LYS A 97 -11.29 -15.31 -2.20
N ASP A 98 -10.56 -16.15 -1.45
CA ASP A 98 -11.13 -17.07 -0.46
C ASP A 98 -11.85 -16.31 0.68
N ASN A 99 -11.43 -15.08 0.97
CA ASN A 99 -12.07 -14.20 1.95
C ASN A 99 -13.17 -13.29 1.37
N ASN A 100 -13.56 -13.46 0.11
CA ASN A 100 -14.52 -12.58 -0.59
C ASN A 100 -14.13 -11.09 -0.51
N LEU A 101 -12.84 -10.81 -0.61
CA LEU A 101 -12.28 -9.46 -0.72
C LEU A 101 -11.94 -9.16 -2.18
N LYS A 102 -11.82 -7.88 -2.50
CA LYS A 102 -11.25 -7.40 -3.76
C LYS A 102 -9.88 -6.83 -3.48
N MET A 103 -8.94 -7.09 -4.39
CA MET A 103 -7.69 -6.34 -4.42
C MET A 103 -8.03 -4.89 -4.75
N ILE A 104 -7.69 -3.99 -3.84
CA ILE A 104 -7.89 -2.56 -4.03
C ILE A 104 -6.62 -2.01 -4.65
N CYS A 105 -5.48 -1.98 -3.96
CA CYS A 105 -4.27 -1.38 -4.51
C CYS A 105 -2.99 -2.10 -4.12
N ILE A 106 -1.90 -1.77 -4.82
CA ILE A 106 -0.54 -2.16 -4.45
C ILE A 106 0.08 -1.00 -3.67
N TYR A 107 0.88 -1.31 -2.65
CA TYR A 107 1.71 -0.32 -1.99
C TYR A 107 3.18 -0.69 -2.06
N HIS A 108 4.05 0.33 -2.07
CA HIS A 108 5.48 0.18 -1.82
C HIS A 108 6.03 1.42 -1.10
N SER A 109 7.19 1.29 -0.47
CA SER A 109 7.85 2.39 0.24
C SER A 109 9.04 2.95 -0.53
N HIS A 110 9.24 4.27 -0.50
CA HIS A 110 10.46 4.94 -0.93
C HIS A 110 11.29 5.36 0.30
N PRO A 111 12.41 4.67 0.63
CA PRO A 111 13.18 4.94 1.85
C PRO A 111 13.99 6.24 1.82
N TYR A 112 14.35 6.72 0.62
CA TYR A 112 15.28 7.85 0.44
C TYR A 112 14.74 8.98 -0.44
N SER A 113 13.66 8.74 -1.18
CA SER A 113 13.08 9.67 -2.16
C SER A 113 11.71 10.17 -1.73
N VAL A 114 11.34 11.35 -2.23
CA VAL A 114 9.95 11.83 -2.15
C VAL A 114 9.02 10.84 -2.87
N PRO A 115 7.78 10.65 -2.39
CA PRO A 115 6.86 9.74 -3.04
C PRO A 115 6.42 10.36 -4.35
N TYR A 116 6.98 9.85 -5.43
CA TYR A 116 6.53 10.15 -6.77
C TYR A 116 6.33 8.81 -7.48
N PRO A 117 5.20 8.57 -8.16
CA PRO A 117 5.02 7.34 -8.92
C PRO A 117 6.13 7.24 -9.98
N SER A 118 7.05 6.30 -9.79
CA SER A 118 8.06 5.90 -10.78
C SER A 118 7.52 4.79 -11.68
#